data_AF-A0A3C0CJA5-F1
#
_entry.id   AF-A0A3C0CJA5-F1
#
_cell.length_a   1.000
_cell.length_b   1.000
_cell.length_c   1.000
_cell.angle_alpha   90.00
_cell.angle_beta   90.00
_cell.angle_gamma   90.00
#
_symmetry.space_group_name_H-M   'P 1'
#
loop_
_entity.id
_entity.type
_entity.pdbx_description
1 polymer ?
#
loop_
_entity_poly.entity_id
_entity_poly.type
_entity_poly.pdbx_seq_one_letter_code
_entity_poly.pdbx_strand_id
1 'polypeptide(L)'
;FSSSGNVDDLVDKISAFVDEYNKLIDKANQYTSEMPYGLDAENGTNTKYGPLTDAQKEDMTDDEIEKWNEKAKQGLLQNDGTLNSILSDLREAVLEPVQSAGLSLSAIGISTTSDVLSGGKLAVDKTALESALQSDPDRVAELFTNTDGVSGRIKQVIEKNIGAFGNSGALIEVAGKDNMTGADNSLLSRQISDYESNVKKLQTQLQTEKSHWLAKFTTMETKLSALTSQYDYLSSVLSGSGS
;
A
#
# COMPACT_ATOMS: atom_id res chain seq x y z
N PHE A 1 -17.58 -36.06 -25.50
CA PHE A 1 -17.74 -34.77 -26.20
C PHE A 1 -16.39 -34.36 -26.75
N SER A 2 -16.14 -34.47 -28.06
CA SER A 2 -14.82 -34.11 -28.62
C SER A 2 -14.96 -33.66 -30.09
N SER A 3 -15.28 -32.39 -30.28
CA SER A 3 -14.94 -31.67 -31.53
C SER A 3 -13.74 -30.78 -31.22
N SER A 4 -12.77 -30.65 -32.15
CA SER A 4 -11.52 -29.90 -31.87
C SER A 4 -11.79 -28.46 -31.41
N GLY A 5 -12.84 -27.81 -31.93
CA GLY A 5 -13.22 -26.46 -31.49
C GLY A 5 -13.59 -26.32 -30.01
N ASN A 6 -13.95 -27.41 -29.31
CA ASN A 6 -14.20 -27.35 -27.86
C ASN A 6 -12.90 -27.44 -27.04
N VAL A 7 -11.83 -28.04 -27.61
CA VAL A 7 -10.53 -28.13 -26.94
C VAL A 7 -9.84 -26.78 -26.99
N ASP A 8 -9.83 -26.12 -28.14
CA ASP A 8 -9.24 -24.78 -28.32
C ASP A 8 -9.85 -23.77 -27.34
N ASP A 9 -11.19 -23.75 -27.25
CA ASP A 9 -11.92 -22.91 -26.30
C ASP A 9 -11.54 -23.16 -24.83
N LEU A 10 -11.23 -24.41 -24.46
CA LEU A 10 -10.82 -24.76 -23.10
C LEU A 10 -9.35 -24.37 -22.84
N VAL A 11 -8.47 -24.56 -23.82
CA VAL A 11 -7.07 -24.09 -23.77
C VAL A 11 -7.03 -22.58 -23.53
N ASP A 12 -7.85 -21.82 -24.26
CA ASP A 12 -7.90 -20.36 -24.14
C ASP A 12 -8.45 -19.91 -22.78
N LYS A 13 -9.50 -20.57 -22.27
CA LYS A 13 -10.06 -20.26 -20.93
C LYS A 13 -9.06 -20.54 -19.80
N ILE A 14 -8.37 -21.68 -19.86
CA ILE A 14 -7.36 -22.05 -18.86
C ILE A 14 -6.16 -21.11 -18.95
N SER A 15 -5.72 -20.75 -20.16
CA SER A 15 -4.64 -19.78 -20.37
C SER A 15 -5.01 -18.41 -19.80
N ALA A 16 -6.23 -17.93 -20.06
CA ALA A 16 -6.71 -16.66 -19.52
C ALA A 16 -6.79 -16.67 -17.98
N PHE A 17 -7.19 -17.79 -17.37
CA PHE A 17 -7.15 -17.95 -15.91
C PHE A 17 -5.72 -17.81 -15.35
N VAL A 18 -4.75 -18.46 -16.01
CA VAL A 18 -3.34 -18.36 -15.63
C VAL A 18 -2.82 -16.93 -15.81
N ASP A 19 -3.21 -16.23 -16.87
CA ASP A 19 -2.83 -14.84 -17.11
C ASP A 19 -3.37 -13.91 -16.01
N GLU A 20 -4.64 -14.06 -15.60
CA GLU A 20 -5.21 -13.27 -14.50
C GLU A 20 -4.56 -13.57 -13.15
N TYR A 21 -4.23 -14.84 -12.87
CA TYR A 21 -3.42 -15.21 -11.71
C TYR A 21 -2.05 -14.53 -11.75
N ASN A 22 -1.36 -14.58 -12.90
CA ASN A 22 -0.04 -13.97 -13.05
C ASN A 22 -0.08 -12.45 -12.86
N LYS A 23 -1.11 -11.76 -13.37
CA LYS A 23 -1.31 -10.32 -13.14
C LYS A 23 -1.49 -9.99 -11.65
N LEU A 24 -2.21 -10.83 -10.92
CA LEU A 24 -2.38 -10.66 -9.47
C LEU A 24 -1.04 -10.81 -8.74
N ILE A 25 -0.29 -11.87 -9.05
CA ILE A 25 1.05 -12.12 -8.49
C ILE A 25 2.00 -10.97 -8.84
N ASP A 26 1.98 -10.49 -10.08
CA ASP A 26 2.79 -9.35 -10.53
C ASP A 26 2.53 -8.10 -9.70
N LYS A 27 1.26 -7.74 -9.55
CA LYS A 27 0.88 -6.53 -8.83
C LYS A 27 1.25 -6.61 -7.35
N ALA A 28 1.03 -7.76 -6.71
CA ALA A 28 1.40 -7.97 -5.32
C ALA A 28 2.92 -7.97 -5.12
N ASN A 29 3.68 -8.67 -5.97
CA ASN A 29 5.15 -8.66 -5.94
C ASN A 29 5.70 -7.27 -6.18
N GLN A 30 5.14 -6.49 -7.12
CA GLN A 30 5.56 -5.11 -7.36
C GLN A 30 5.47 -4.31 -6.05
N TYR A 31 4.33 -4.35 -5.37
CA TYR A 31 4.16 -3.60 -4.11
C TYR A 31 5.08 -4.08 -2.98
N THR A 32 5.35 -5.38 -2.86
CA THR A 32 6.18 -5.92 -1.77
C THR A 32 7.67 -5.87 -2.02
N SER A 33 8.10 -5.77 -3.29
CA SER A 33 9.53 -5.77 -3.67
C SER A 33 10.07 -4.39 -4.04
N GLU A 34 9.21 -3.45 -4.44
CA GLU A 34 9.62 -2.12 -4.86
C GLU A 34 10.32 -1.36 -3.72
N MET A 35 11.56 -0.92 -3.96
CA MET A 35 12.33 -0.13 -3.00
C MET A 35 11.76 1.29 -2.91
N PRO A 36 11.73 1.92 -1.73
CA PRO A 36 11.36 3.33 -1.62
C PRO A 36 12.30 4.21 -2.43
N TYR A 37 11.73 5.19 -3.13
CA TYR A 37 12.51 6.11 -3.94
C TYR A 37 13.55 6.86 -3.08
N GLY A 38 14.80 6.95 -3.56
CA GLY A 38 15.88 7.66 -2.88
C GLY A 38 16.57 6.87 -1.76
N LEU A 39 16.25 5.59 -1.56
CA LEU A 39 17.03 4.64 -0.73
C LEU A 39 17.99 3.76 -1.56
N ASP A 40 18.05 3.96 -2.87
CA ASP A 40 19.05 3.31 -3.72
C ASP A 40 20.38 4.07 -3.64
N ALA A 41 21.33 3.47 -2.94
CA ALA A 41 22.64 4.03 -2.64
C ALA A 41 23.54 4.20 -3.88
N GLU A 42 23.19 3.66 -5.06
CA GLU A 42 24.04 3.73 -6.25
C GLU A 42 24.17 5.13 -6.87
N ASN A 43 23.17 6.02 -6.68
CA ASN A 43 23.17 7.34 -7.34
C ASN A 43 23.47 8.54 -6.41
N GLY A 44 23.79 8.30 -5.14
CA GLY A 44 24.19 9.37 -4.21
C GLY A 44 23.11 10.38 -3.81
N THR A 45 21.85 10.15 -4.19
CA THR A 45 20.70 11.02 -3.84
C THR A 45 19.88 10.42 -2.71
N ASN A 46 20.02 10.98 -1.50
CA ASN A 46 19.23 10.63 -0.31
C ASN A 46 17.87 11.35 -0.27
N THR A 47 17.28 11.65 -1.43
CA THR A 47 16.05 12.45 -1.51
C THR A 47 14.88 11.64 -1.00
N LYS A 48 14.53 11.85 0.27
CA LYS A 48 13.35 11.24 0.91
C LYS A 48 12.10 11.99 0.48
N TYR A 49 11.18 11.31 -0.18
CA TYR A 49 9.88 11.84 -0.55
C TYR A 49 8.91 11.59 0.61
N GLY A 50 8.49 12.65 1.27
CA GLY A 50 7.45 12.62 2.30
C GLY A 50 6.14 13.25 1.82
N PRO A 51 5.07 13.18 2.62
CA PRO A 51 3.84 13.91 2.35
C PRO A 51 4.11 15.41 2.19
N LEU A 52 3.55 16.01 1.13
CA LEU A 52 3.67 17.44 0.90
C LEU A 52 2.79 18.22 1.88
N THR A 53 3.38 19.23 2.51
CA THR A 53 2.64 20.27 3.25
C THR A 53 1.86 21.15 2.28
N ASP A 54 0.81 21.82 2.77
CA ASP A 54 -0.01 22.68 1.91
C ASP A 54 0.80 23.85 1.33
N ALA A 55 1.71 24.44 2.10
CA ALA A 55 2.62 25.47 1.61
C ALA A 55 3.53 24.95 0.48
N GLN A 56 4.03 23.71 0.57
CA GLN A 56 4.82 23.12 -0.51
C GLN A 56 3.99 22.87 -1.77
N LYS A 57 2.72 22.48 -1.62
CA LYS A 57 1.83 22.29 -2.78
C LYS A 57 1.52 23.61 -3.48
N GLU A 58 1.34 24.70 -2.72
CA GLU A 58 1.09 26.04 -3.30
C GLU A 58 2.25 26.52 -4.20
N ASP A 59 3.48 26.08 -3.89
CA ASP A 59 4.69 26.41 -4.66
C ASP A 59 4.99 25.44 -5.82
N MET A 60 4.12 24.43 -6.07
CA MET A 60 4.33 23.38 -7.07
C MET A 60 3.20 23.35 -8.12
N THR A 61 3.52 22.92 -9.33
CA THR A 61 2.52 22.61 -10.36
C THR A 61 1.82 21.27 -10.08
N ASP A 62 0.62 21.07 -10.65
CA ASP A 62 -0.12 19.80 -10.52
C ASP A 62 0.71 18.59 -10.97
N ASP A 63 1.41 18.71 -12.10
CA ASP A 63 2.31 17.67 -12.63
C ASP A 63 3.48 17.35 -11.66
N GLU A 64 4.00 18.36 -10.96
CA GLU A 64 5.06 18.19 -9.96
C GLU A 64 4.53 17.53 -8.70
N ILE A 65 3.33 17.92 -8.25
CA ILE A 65 2.64 17.32 -7.10
C ILE A 65 2.35 15.84 -7.39
N GLU A 66 1.85 15.51 -8.59
CA GLU A 66 1.57 14.14 -9.00
C GLU A 66 2.84 13.28 -8.97
N LYS A 67 3.91 13.71 -9.67
CA LYS A 67 5.19 12.99 -9.69
C LYS A 67 5.82 12.87 -8.30
N TRP A 68 5.67 13.87 -7.45
CA TRP A 68 6.14 13.80 -6.06
C TRP A 68 5.38 12.75 -5.27
N ASN A 69 4.05 12.74 -5.37
CA ASN A 69 3.19 11.79 -4.69
C ASN A 69 3.42 10.35 -5.18
N GLU A 70 3.67 10.15 -6.47
CA GLU A 70 4.06 8.84 -7.01
C GLU A 70 5.34 8.33 -6.34
N LYS A 71 6.39 9.15 -6.30
CA LYS A 71 7.67 8.81 -5.63
C LYS A 71 7.53 8.62 -4.13
N ALA A 72 6.66 9.39 -3.48
CA ALA A 72 6.38 9.26 -2.04
C ALA A 72 5.63 7.97 -1.69
N LYS A 73 4.82 7.44 -2.62
CA LYS A 73 4.10 6.16 -2.44
C LYS A 73 4.94 4.95 -2.80
N GLN A 74 5.97 5.13 -3.63
CA GLN A 74 6.86 4.07 -4.07
C GLN A 74 7.46 3.31 -2.87
N GLY A 75 7.34 1.98 -2.89
CA GLY A 75 7.89 1.12 -1.84
C GLY A 75 7.25 1.27 -0.44
N LEU A 76 6.10 1.95 -0.32
CA LEU A 76 5.40 2.07 0.97
C LEU A 76 4.94 0.71 1.52
N LEU A 77 4.64 -0.23 0.62
CA LEU A 77 4.22 -1.60 0.94
C LEU A 77 5.37 -2.60 0.83
N GLN A 78 6.61 -2.11 0.75
CA GLN A 78 7.77 -2.97 0.71
C GLN A 78 7.79 -3.87 1.96
N ASN A 79 7.96 -5.17 1.75
CA ASN A 79 7.90 -6.18 2.81
C ASN A 79 6.59 -6.20 3.61
N ASP A 80 5.47 -5.70 3.07
CA ASP A 80 4.18 -5.77 3.75
C ASP A 80 3.81 -7.22 4.09
N GLY A 81 3.58 -7.48 5.38
CA GLY A 81 3.34 -8.83 5.88
C GLY A 81 2.02 -9.43 5.38
N THR A 82 1.00 -8.60 5.17
CA THR A 82 -0.32 -9.06 4.70
C THR A 82 -0.22 -9.51 3.25
N LEU A 83 0.38 -8.69 2.38
CA LEU A 83 0.59 -9.03 0.98
C LEU A 83 1.52 -10.23 0.80
N ASN A 84 2.59 -10.32 1.58
CA ASN A 84 3.49 -11.49 1.54
C ASN A 84 2.80 -12.78 2.01
N SER A 85 1.89 -12.69 2.99
CA SER A 85 1.06 -13.83 3.38
C SER A 85 0.11 -14.25 2.24
N ILE A 86 -0.52 -13.28 1.56
CA ILE A 86 -1.40 -13.56 0.41
C ILE A 86 -0.63 -14.25 -0.72
N LEU A 87 0.54 -13.73 -1.07
CA LEU A 87 1.41 -14.34 -2.09
C LEU A 87 1.78 -15.78 -1.73
N SER A 88 2.08 -16.04 -0.45
CA SER A 88 2.41 -17.38 0.04
C SER A 88 1.21 -18.32 -0.06
N ASP A 89 0.04 -17.90 0.41
CA ASP A 89 -1.21 -18.66 0.35
C ASP A 89 -1.60 -18.98 -1.11
N LEU A 90 -1.43 -18.02 -2.04
CA LEU A 90 -1.69 -18.22 -3.47
C LEU A 90 -0.72 -19.23 -4.10
N ARG A 91 0.55 -19.16 -3.72
CA ARG A 91 1.57 -20.10 -4.20
C ARG A 91 1.30 -21.53 -3.72
N GLU A 92 0.87 -21.68 -2.47
CA GLU A 92 0.47 -22.98 -1.92
C GLU A 92 -0.74 -23.55 -2.66
N ALA A 93 -1.76 -22.73 -2.92
CA ALA A 93 -2.98 -23.12 -3.62
C ALA A 93 -2.73 -23.77 -5.00
N VAL A 94 -1.69 -23.34 -5.72
CA VAL A 94 -1.35 -23.86 -7.06
C VAL A 94 -0.31 -24.99 -7.05
N LEU A 95 0.51 -25.10 -6.00
CA LEU A 95 1.56 -26.12 -5.89
C LEU A 95 1.05 -27.43 -5.30
N GLU A 96 0.07 -27.36 -4.40
CA GLU A 96 -0.47 -28.54 -3.76
C GLU A 96 -1.14 -29.47 -4.79
N PRO A 97 -0.86 -30.78 -4.77
CA PRO A 97 -1.59 -31.73 -5.59
C PRO A 97 -3.10 -31.66 -5.32
N VAL A 98 -3.91 -31.73 -6.38
CA VAL A 98 -5.36 -31.84 -6.23
C VAL A 98 -5.68 -33.31 -6.05
N GLN A 99 -6.01 -33.71 -4.81
CA GLN A 99 -6.14 -35.12 -4.45
C GLN A 99 -7.29 -35.77 -5.20
N SER A 100 -8.40 -35.04 -5.35
CA SER A 100 -9.56 -35.53 -6.10
C SER A 100 -9.22 -35.78 -7.57
N ALA A 101 -8.38 -34.91 -8.16
CA ALA A 101 -7.86 -35.00 -9.51
C ALA A 101 -6.60 -35.88 -9.62
N GLY A 102 -6.04 -36.38 -8.52
CA GLY A 102 -4.85 -37.25 -8.51
C GLY A 102 -3.67 -36.75 -9.35
N LEU A 103 -3.62 -35.45 -9.64
CA LEU A 103 -2.75 -34.80 -10.61
C LEU A 103 -2.36 -33.42 -10.09
N SER A 104 -1.23 -32.91 -10.57
CA SER A 104 -0.78 -31.54 -10.39
C SER A 104 -0.95 -30.77 -11.70
N LEU A 105 -0.91 -29.43 -11.63
CA LEU A 105 -0.89 -28.56 -12.80
C LEU A 105 0.21 -28.94 -13.80
N SER A 106 1.36 -29.41 -13.32
CA SER A 106 2.48 -29.79 -14.19
C SER A 106 2.15 -30.98 -15.11
N ALA A 107 1.22 -31.85 -14.72
CA ALA A 107 0.78 -32.97 -15.53
C ALA A 107 -0.01 -32.55 -16.78
N ILE A 108 -0.53 -31.31 -16.79
CA ILE A 108 -1.29 -30.74 -17.91
C ILE A 108 -0.52 -29.60 -18.61
N GLY A 109 0.80 -29.53 -18.41
CA GLY A 109 1.63 -28.51 -19.05
C GLY A 109 1.63 -27.15 -18.35
N ILE A 110 1.12 -27.04 -17.11
CA ILE A 110 1.12 -25.79 -16.34
C ILE A 110 2.12 -25.90 -15.19
N SER A 111 3.15 -25.08 -15.17
CA SER A 111 4.21 -25.17 -14.15
C SER A 111 4.60 -23.81 -13.62
N THR A 112 5.20 -23.76 -12.43
CA THR A 112 5.77 -22.51 -11.94
C THR A 112 6.96 -22.10 -12.82
N THR A 113 7.09 -20.82 -13.09
CA THR A 113 8.27 -20.25 -13.75
C THR A 113 9.54 -20.56 -12.94
N SER A 114 10.66 -20.75 -13.64
CA SER A 114 11.96 -21.07 -13.04
C SER A 114 12.54 -19.91 -12.21
N ASP A 115 12.07 -18.69 -12.47
CA ASP A 115 12.50 -17.51 -11.74
C ASP A 115 11.94 -17.52 -10.31
N VAL A 116 12.82 -17.74 -9.33
CA VAL A 116 12.45 -17.74 -7.92
C VAL A 116 11.91 -16.36 -7.48
N LEU A 117 12.35 -15.28 -8.13
CA LEU A 117 11.91 -13.91 -7.86
C LEU A 117 10.54 -13.59 -8.48
N SER A 118 10.07 -14.40 -9.43
CA SER A 118 8.75 -14.22 -10.05
C SER A 118 7.58 -14.54 -9.11
N GLY A 119 7.86 -14.92 -7.85
CA GLY A 119 6.86 -15.03 -6.79
C GLY A 119 5.77 -16.07 -7.04
N GLY A 120 6.06 -17.11 -7.81
CA GLY A 120 5.12 -18.21 -8.05
C GLY A 120 4.19 -18.03 -9.24
N LYS A 121 4.58 -17.22 -10.23
CA LYS A 121 3.92 -17.19 -11.54
C LYS A 121 3.89 -18.57 -12.21
N LEU A 122 2.90 -18.77 -13.07
CA LEU A 122 2.70 -19.97 -13.83
C LEU A 122 3.02 -19.74 -15.32
N ALA A 123 3.59 -20.76 -15.96
CA ALA A 123 3.81 -20.85 -17.39
C ALA A 123 2.93 -21.98 -17.95
N VAL A 124 2.36 -21.75 -19.14
CA VAL A 124 1.48 -22.70 -19.84
C VAL A 124 2.18 -23.21 -21.10
N ASP A 125 2.43 -24.51 -21.16
CA ASP A 125 2.72 -25.23 -22.40
C ASP A 125 1.39 -25.55 -23.09
N LYS A 126 1.04 -24.76 -24.10
CA LYS A 126 -0.24 -24.91 -24.82
C LYS A 126 -0.36 -26.27 -25.51
N THR A 127 0.74 -26.84 -26.01
CA THR A 127 0.71 -28.14 -26.69
C THR A 127 0.47 -29.27 -25.70
N ALA A 128 1.13 -29.24 -24.54
CA ALA A 128 0.89 -30.22 -23.48
C ALA A 128 -0.53 -30.09 -22.90
N LEU A 129 -1.03 -28.86 -22.73
CA LEU A 129 -2.39 -28.60 -22.26
C LEU A 129 -3.44 -29.10 -23.26
N GLU A 130 -3.26 -28.82 -24.55
CA GLU A 130 -4.12 -29.31 -25.62
C GLU A 130 -4.15 -30.85 -25.64
N SER A 131 -2.98 -31.49 -25.53
CA SER A 131 -2.87 -32.96 -25.48
C SER A 131 -3.58 -33.54 -24.24
N ALA A 132 -3.45 -32.91 -23.07
CA ALA A 132 -4.13 -33.34 -21.86
C ALA A 132 -5.67 -33.22 -22.00
N LEU A 133 -6.16 -32.12 -22.56
CA LEU A 133 -7.59 -31.89 -22.80
C LEU A 133 -8.17 -32.83 -23.86
N GLN A 134 -7.39 -33.22 -24.87
CA GLN A 134 -7.80 -34.22 -25.86
C GLN A 134 -7.87 -35.63 -25.25
N SER A 135 -6.96 -35.92 -24.31
CA SER A 135 -6.84 -37.25 -23.70
C SER A 135 -7.90 -37.47 -22.62
N ASP A 136 -8.09 -36.51 -21.70
CA ASP A 136 -9.04 -36.62 -20.59
C ASP A 136 -9.54 -35.23 -20.13
N PRO A 137 -10.53 -34.66 -20.84
CA PRO A 137 -11.04 -33.33 -20.54
C PRO A 137 -11.77 -33.26 -19.18
N ASP A 138 -12.42 -34.35 -18.77
CA ASP A 138 -13.13 -34.41 -17.49
C ASP A 138 -12.13 -34.33 -16.33
N ARG A 139 -10.98 -35.00 -16.46
CA ARG A 139 -9.93 -34.94 -15.45
C ARG A 139 -9.26 -33.58 -15.36
N VAL A 140 -9.06 -32.89 -16.48
CA VAL A 140 -8.61 -31.49 -16.48
C VAL A 140 -9.66 -30.60 -15.81
N ALA A 141 -10.95 -30.80 -16.08
CA ALA A 141 -12.00 -30.02 -15.44
C ALA A 141 -12.02 -30.23 -13.91
N GLU A 142 -11.86 -31.47 -13.43
CA GLU A 142 -11.77 -31.78 -12.00
C GLU A 142 -10.59 -31.06 -11.31
N LEU A 143 -9.44 -30.98 -11.98
CA LEU A 143 -8.24 -30.29 -11.46
C LEU A 143 -8.51 -28.82 -11.07
N PHE A 144 -9.36 -28.13 -11.84
CA PHE A 144 -9.69 -26.73 -11.56
C PHE A 144 -10.94 -26.56 -10.70
N THR A 145 -11.98 -27.36 -10.95
CA THR A 145 -13.35 -27.06 -10.50
C THR A 145 -13.83 -27.88 -9.32
N ASN A 146 -13.12 -28.94 -8.92
CA ASN A 146 -13.53 -29.73 -7.76
C ASN A 146 -13.38 -28.94 -6.46
N THR A 147 -13.83 -29.51 -5.34
CA THR A 147 -13.85 -28.82 -4.03
C THR A 147 -12.45 -28.44 -3.55
N ASP A 148 -11.45 -29.28 -3.86
CA ASP A 148 -10.03 -29.02 -3.66
C ASP A 148 -9.32 -28.58 -4.95
N GLY A 149 -10.07 -28.21 -6.00
CA GLY A 149 -9.53 -27.76 -7.28
C GLY A 149 -8.83 -26.41 -7.15
N VAL A 150 -7.91 -26.15 -8.08
CA VAL A 150 -7.04 -24.94 -8.06
C VAL A 150 -7.86 -23.65 -8.01
N SER A 151 -8.95 -23.55 -8.77
CA SER A 151 -9.80 -22.35 -8.77
C SER A 151 -10.52 -22.17 -7.43
N GLY A 152 -10.94 -23.26 -6.78
CA GLY A 152 -11.55 -23.23 -5.45
C GLY A 152 -10.57 -22.77 -4.38
N ARG A 153 -9.34 -23.28 -4.40
CA ARG A 153 -8.28 -22.87 -3.46
C ARG A 153 -7.90 -21.41 -3.62
N ILE A 154 -7.65 -20.95 -4.85
CA ILE A 154 -7.38 -19.52 -5.11
C ILE A 154 -8.55 -18.65 -4.65
N LYS A 155 -9.79 -19.08 -4.91
CA LYS A 155 -10.99 -18.37 -4.42
C LYS A 155 -10.99 -18.27 -2.89
N GLN A 156 -10.66 -19.33 -2.16
CA GLN A 156 -10.58 -19.29 -0.69
C GLN A 156 -9.53 -18.28 -0.20
N VAL A 157 -8.37 -18.20 -0.85
CA VAL A 157 -7.35 -17.20 -0.52
C VAL A 157 -7.88 -15.79 -0.76
N ILE A 158 -8.56 -15.54 -1.89
CA ILE A 158 -9.16 -14.24 -2.18
C ILE A 158 -10.24 -13.91 -1.14
N GLU A 159 -11.16 -14.83 -0.85
CA GLU A 159 -12.25 -14.62 0.11
C GLU A 159 -11.76 -14.41 1.54
N LYS A 160 -10.65 -15.04 1.95
CA LYS A 160 -10.00 -14.79 3.24
C LYS A 160 -9.52 -13.34 3.38
N ASN A 161 -9.10 -12.72 2.28
CA ASN A 161 -8.42 -11.42 2.30
C ASN A 161 -9.32 -10.24 1.92
N ILE A 162 -10.34 -10.46 1.09
CA ILE A 162 -11.30 -9.43 0.68
C ILE A 162 -12.77 -9.81 0.91
N GLY A 163 -13.06 -11.05 1.32
CA GLY A 163 -14.43 -11.55 1.46
C GLY A 163 -15.09 -11.85 0.11
N ALA A 164 -16.15 -12.66 0.12
CA ALA A 164 -16.87 -13.06 -1.09
C ALA A 164 -17.44 -11.87 -1.90
N PHE A 165 -17.72 -10.76 -1.23
CA PHE A 165 -18.27 -9.53 -1.83
C PHE A 165 -17.31 -8.33 -1.74
N GLY A 166 -16.05 -8.56 -1.35
CA GLY A 166 -15.08 -7.47 -1.21
C GLY A 166 -15.27 -6.61 0.04
N ASN A 167 -15.97 -7.06 1.08
CA ASN A 167 -16.39 -6.22 2.23
C ASN A 167 -15.80 -6.67 3.57
N SER A 168 -14.90 -7.66 3.60
CA SER A 168 -14.33 -8.22 4.83
C SER A 168 -12.94 -8.79 4.58
N GLY A 169 -12.28 -9.32 5.60
CA GLY A 169 -10.98 -9.99 5.45
C GLY A 169 -9.80 -9.06 5.66
N ALA A 170 -8.59 -9.63 5.62
CA ALA A 170 -7.38 -8.98 6.13
C ALA A 170 -7.10 -7.60 5.50
N LEU A 171 -7.25 -7.45 4.18
CA LEU A 171 -6.97 -6.17 3.52
C LEU A 171 -8.00 -5.11 3.90
N ILE A 172 -9.26 -5.50 4.07
CA ILE A 172 -10.34 -4.58 4.47
C ILE A 172 -10.20 -4.20 5.95
N GLU A 173 -9.77 -5.11 6.81
CA GLU A 173 -9.49 -4.82 8.22
C GLU A 173 -8.31 -3.86 8.38
N VAL A 174 -7.30 -3.96 7.52
CA VAL A 174 -6.14 -3.06 7.52
C VAL A 174 -6.50 -1.69 6.94
N ALA A 175 -6.97 -1.65 5.69
CA ALA A 175 -7.07 -0.41 4.91
C ALA A 175 -8.48 0.18 4.85
N GLY A 176 -9.51 -0.59 5.22
CA GLY A 176 -10.90 -0.18 5.04
C GLY A 176 -11.34 -0.29 3.58
N LYS A 177 -12.50 0.31 3.28
CA LYS A 177 -13.04 0.39 1.93
C LYS A 177 -14.00 1.56 1.80
N ASP A 178 -13.83 2.35 0.73
CA ASP A 178 -14.55 3.59 0.49
C ASP A 178 -16.09 3.48 0.41
N ASN A 179 -16.63 2.28 0.13
CA ASN A 179 -18.07 2.07 -0.07
C ASN A 179 -18.74 1.22 1.04
N MET A 180 -18.10 1.07 2.20
CA MET A 180 -18.76 0.45 3.35
C MET A 180 -19.81 1.37 3.96
N THR A 181 -20.94 0.80 4.37
CA THR A 181 -21.97 1.55 5.09
C THR A 181 -21.52 1.76 6.55
N GLY A 182 -21.49 3.01 6.99
CA GLY A 182 -21.03 3.38 8.34
C GLY A 182 -19.65 4.02 8.35
N ALA A 183 -19.12 4.26 9.55
CA ALA A 183 -17.77 4.82 9.71
C ALA A 183 -16.71 3.75 9.46
N ASP A 184 -15.66 4.10 8.71
CA ASP A 184 -14.50 3.23 8.53
C ASP A 184 -13.72 3.09 9.84
N ASN A 185 -13.68 1.87 10.37
CA ASN A 185 -12.96 1.50 11.59
C ASN A 185 -11.74 0.61 11.33
N SER A 186 -11.24 0.63 10.08
CA SER A 186 -10.00 -0.03 9.71
C SER A 186 -8.81 0.40 10.58
N LEU A 187 -7.76 -0.42 10.59
CA LEU A 187 -6.55 -0.11 11.35
C LEU A 187 -5.95 1.23 10.91
N LEU A 188 -5.83 1.46 9.59
CA LEU A 188 -5.30 2.71 9.06
C LEU A 188 -6.20 3.91 9.38
N SER A 189 -7.53 3.78 9.25
CA SER A 189 -8.47 4.86 9.63
C SER A 189 -8.33 5.26 11.10
N ARG A 190 -8.27 4.29 12.00
CA ARG A 190 -8.07 4.54 13.45
C ARG A 190 -6.73 5.20 13.73
N GLN A 191 -5.65 4.71 13.11
CA GLN A 191 -4.33 5.33 13.25
C GLN A 191 -4.31 6.77 12.74
N ILE A 192 -4.93 7.05 11.60
CA ILE A 192 -5.08 8.40 11.07
C ILE A 192 -5.82 9.30 12.07
N SER A 193 -6.95 8.84 12.62
CA SER A 193 -7.72 9.59 13.61
C SER A 193 -6.94 9.89 14.90
N ASP A 194 -6.13 8.93 15.36
CA ASP A 194 -5.23 9.13 16.51
C ASP A 194 -4.14 10.17 16.20
N TYR A 195 -3.54 10.11 15.01
CA TYR A 195 -2.57 11.11 14.56
C TYR A 195 -3.19 12.51 14.46
N GLU A 196 -4.38 12.65 13.88
CA GLU A 196 -5.10 13.92 13.79
C GLU A 196 -5.39 14.52 15.17
N SER A 197 -5.83 13.67 16.11
CA SER A 197 -6.08 14.07 17.50
C SER A 197 -4.80 14.56 18.18
N ASN A 198 -3.69 13.87 17.97
CA ASN A 198 -2.38 14.26 18.49
C ASN A 198 -1.88 15.57 17.87
N VAL A 199 -2.03 15.74 16.56
CA VAL A 199 -1.68 16.98 15.85
C VAL A 199 -2.47 18.16 16.41
N LYS A 200 -3.79 18.01 16.59
CA LYS A 200 -4.66 19.05 17.16
C LYS A 200 -4.24 19.45 18.59
N LYS A 201 -3.86 18.46 19.41
CA LYS A 201 -3.36 18.70 20.77
C LYS A 201 -2.04 19.50 20.74
N LEU A 202 -1.09 19.09 19.89
CA LEU A 202 0.19 19.77 19.74
C LEU A 202 0.03 21.20 19.22
N GLN A 203 -0.87 21.42 18.26
CA GLN A 203 -1.22 22.76 17.78
C GLN A 203 -1.77 23.65 18.89
N THR A 204 -2.67 23.11 19.74
CA THR A 204 -3.23 23.86 20.88
C THR A 204 -2.15 24.24 21.90
N GLN A 205 -1.23 23.33 22.20
CA GLN A 205 -0.10 23.59 23.09
C GLN A 205 0.84 24.65 22.51
N LEU A 206 1.17 24.57 21.22
CA LEU A 206 2.00 25.54 20.53
C LEU A 206 1.40 26.95 20.57
N GLN A 207 0.09 27.09 20.34
CA GLN A 207 -0.58 28.38 20.44
C GLN A 207 -0.54 28.93 21.87
N THR A 208 -0.75 28.07 22.87
CA THR A 208 -0.68 28.47 24.27
C THR A 208 0.71 29.00 24.65
N GLU A 209 1.76 28.28 24.25
CA GLU A 209 3.15 28.72 24.46
C GLU A 209 3.45 30.03 23.73
N LYS A 210 3.01 30.16 22.47
CA LYS A 210 3.17 31.40 21.70
C LYS A 210 2.52 32.60 22.42
N SER A 211 1.29 32.46 22.90
CA SER A 211 0.59 33.51 23.66
C SER A 211 1.33 33.85 24.95
N HIS A 212 1.85 32.85 25.66
CA HIS A 212 2.62 33.05 26.88
C HIS A 212 3.94 33.81 26.62
N TRP A 213 4.71 33.42 25.60
CA TRP A 213 5.95 34.12 25.22
C TRP A 213 5.68 35.54 24.71
N LEU A 214 4.61 35.76 23.95
CA LEU A 214 4.20 37.09 23.50
C LEU A 214 3.86 37.99 24.70
N ALA A 215 3.11 37.49 25.69
CA ALA A 215 2.80 38.25 26.91
C ALA A 215 4.07 38.62 27.70
N LYS A 216 5.05 37.71 27.80
CA LYS A 216 6.36 38.01 28.40
C LYS A 216 7.11 39.10 27.62
N PHE A 217 7.12 39.01 26.30
CA PHE A 217 7.77 39.99 25.43
C PHE A 217 7.13 41.38 25.59
N THR A 218 5.81 41.49 25.50
CA THR A 218 5.09 42.77 25.71
C THR A 218 5.31 43.34 27.12
N THR A 219 5.38 42.48 28.14
CA THR A 219 5.73 42.91 29.50
C THR A 219 7.15 43.48 29.58
N MET A 220 8.11 42.85 28.89
CA MET A 220 9.49 43.35 28.80
C MET A 220 9.54 44.68 28.05
N GLU A 221 8.84 44.81 26.92
CA GLU A 221 8.76 46.07 26.16
C GLU A 221 8.18 47.21 27.00
N THR A 222 7.11 46.93 27.75
CA THR A 222 6.48 47.93 28.65
C THR A 222 7.46 48.36 29.74
N LYS A 223 8.19 47.42 30.35
CA LYS A 223 9.20 47.72 31.37
C LYS A 223 10.37 48.52 30.79
N LEU A 224 10.85 48.17 29.59
CA LEU A 224 11.90 48.92 28.91
C LEU A 224 11.45 50.36 28.60
N SER A 225 10.24 50.54 28.10
CA SER A 225 9.67 51.88 27.86
C SER A 225 9.59 52.71 29.15
N ALA A 226 9.18 52.11 30.27
CA ALA A 226 9.16 52.77 31.57
C ALA A 226 10.57 53.09 32.12
N LEU A 227 11.56 52.24 31.85
CA LEU A 227 12.96 52.50 32.22
C LEU A 227 13.55 53.64 31.39
N THR A 228 13.28 53.70 30.09
CA THR A 228 13.70 54.81 29.23
C THR A 228 13.10 56.12 29.71
N SER A 229 11.80 56.17 30.01
CA SER A 229 11.17 57.39 30.51
C SER A 229 11.69 57.82 31.89
N GLN A 230 12.05 56.86 32.76
CA GLN A 230 12.75 57.17 34.03
C GLN A 230 14.17 57.69 33.81
N TYR A 231 14.92 57.10 32.87
CA TYR A 231 16.25 57.57 32.51
C TYR A 231 16.21 58.99 31.93
N ASP A 232 15.26 59.27 31.05
CA ASP A 232 15.04 60.61 30.48
C ASP A 232 14.67 61.62 31.57
N TYR A 233 13.78 61.23 32.51
CA TYR A 233 13.47 62.07 33.67
C TYR A 233 14.70 62.33 34.54
N LEU A 234 15.45 61.30 34.92
CA LEU A 234 16.66 61.44 35.74
C LEU A 234 17.71 62.31 35.05
N SER A 235 17.96 62.10 33.76
CA SER A 235 18.91 62.91 32.99
C SER A 235 18.45 64.37 32.87
N SER A 236 17.14 64.64 32.75
CA SER A 236 16.60 66.01 32.76
C SER A 236 16.76 66.69 34.12
N VAL A 237 16.57 65.96 35.22
CA VAL A 237 16.76 66.49 36.58
C VAL A 237 18.24 66.75 36.85
N LEU A 238 19.12 65.81 36.49
CA LEU A 238 20.58 65.93 36.64
C LEU A 238 21.16 67.08 35.81
N SER A 239 20.71 67.27 34.58
CA SER A 239 21.14 68.38 33.71
C SER A 239 20.54 69.73 34.12
N GLY A 240 19.32 69.76 34.67
CA GLY A 240 18.70 70.97 35.23
C GLY A 240 19.29 71.41 36.58
N SER A 241 19.90 70.50 37.33
CA SER A 241 20.56 70.79 38.63
C SER A 241 22.03 71.24 38.53
N GLY A 242 22.57 71.40 37.32
CA GLY A 242 23.96 71.80 37.06
C GLY A 242 24.16 73.22 36.51
N SER A 243 23.17 74.11 36.64
CA SER A 243 23.29 75.55 36.31
C SER A 243 23.61 76.39 37.53
#